data_AF-A0A154VAD8-F1
#
_entry.id   AF-A0A154VAD8-F1
#
_cell.length_a   1.000
_cell.length_b   1.000
_cell.length_c   1.000
_cell.angle_alpha   90.00
_cell.angle_beta   90.00
_cell.angle_gamma   90.00
#
_symmetry.space_group_name_H-M   'P 1'
#
loop_
_entity.id
_entity.type
_entity.pdbx_description
1 polymer ?
#
loop_
_entity_poly.entity_id
_entity_poly.type
_entity_poly.pdbx_seq_one_letter_code
_entity_poly.pdbx_strand_id
1 'polypeptide(L)'
;MPKPRPVAPDHRTANRLLAAASAVWIVGVCIVWFLTWPPTTQIYDATYYAGQRDCRQRYAGAPERVERCIGLFTLQYLRSRNGHAIDGALVALLPPLLGWTVLHIRRRL
;
A
#
# COMPACT_ATOMS: atom_id res chain seq x y z
N MET A 1 -54.10 5.94 8.61
CA MET A 1 -53.12 6.26 7.54
C MET A 1 -51.96 5.27 7.64
N PRO A 2 -51.72 4.42 6.65
CA PRO A 2 -50.61 3.47 6.68
C PRO A 2 -49.27 4.21 6.54
N LYS A 3 -48.36 3.98 7.49
CA LYS A 3 -46.99 4.53 7.48
C LYS A 3 -46.22 3.91 6.31
N PRO A 4 -45.57 4.70 5.43
CA PRO A 4 -44.81 4.14 4.32
C PRO A 4 -43.69 3.26 4.88
N ARG A 5 -43.65 1.99 4.44
CA ARG A 5 -42.57 1.08 4.80
C ARG A 5 -41.28 1.57 4.13
N PRO A 6 -40.14 1.61 4.84
CA PRO A 6 -38.88 1.94 4.22
C PRO A 6 -38.58 0.90 3.13
N VAL A 7 -38.50 1.37 1.87
CA VAL A 7 -38.09 0.54 0.75
C VAL A 7 -36.64 0.17 0.99
N ALA A 8 -36.38 -1.09 1.36
CA ALA A 8 -35.02 -1.59 1.47
C ALA A 8 -34.34 -1.40 0.09
N PRO A 9 -33.14 -0.79 0.03
CA PRO A 9 -32.45 -0.61 -1.24
C PRO A 9 -32.22 -1.98 -1.88
N ASP A 10 -32.63 -2.12 -3.14
CA ASP A 10 -32.42 -3.33 -3.93
C ASP A 10 -30.94 -3.76 -3.82
N HIS A 11 -30.72 -5.03 -3.47
CA HIS A 11 -29.39 -5.60 -3.27
C HIS A 11 -28.47 -5.38 -4.48
N ARG A 12 -29.02 -5.34 -5.70
CA ARG A 12 -28.27 -5.01 -6.91
C ARG A 12 -27.76 -3.58 -6.89
N THR A 13 -28.58 -2.64 -6.44
CA THR A 13 -28.22 -1.23 -6.31
C THR A 13 -27.15 -1.03 -5.25
N ALA A 14 -27.29 -1.66 -4.08
CA ALA A 14 -26.26 -1.60 -3.02
C ALA A 14 -24.91 -2.18 -3.48
N ASN A 15 -24.90 -3.30 -4.21
CA ASN A 15 -23.68 -3.87 -4.79
C ASN A 15 -23.06 -2.97 -5.87
N ARG A 16 -23.87 -2.37 -6.74
CA ARG A 16 -23.40 -1.44 -7.78
C ARG A 16 -22.79 -0.19 -7.17
N LEU A 17 -23.40 0.36 -6.13
CA LEU A 17 -22.86 1.51 -5.41
C LEU A 17 -21.54 1.17 -4.71
N LEU A 18 -21.45 0.01 -4.04
CA LEU A 18 -20.19 -0.45 -3.45
C LEU A 18 -19.11 -0.61 -4.52
N ALA A 19 -19.42 -1.24 -5.65
CA ALA A 19 -18.48 -1.45 -6.74
C ALA A 19 -17.98 -0.12 -7.33
N ALA A 20 -18.89 0.83 -7.58
CA ALA A 20 -18.55 2.16 -8.09
C ALA A 20 -17.70 2.94 -7.09
N ALA A 21 -18.08 2.98 -5.81
CA ALA A 21 -17.32 3.66 -4.77
C ALA A 21 -15.93 3.03 -4.57
N SER A 22 -15.84 1.69 -4.62
CA SER A 22 -14.57 0.97 -4.54
C SER A 22 -13.68 1.26 -5.74
N ALA A 23 -14.23 1.32 -6.95
CA ALA A 23 -13.48 1.66 -8.14
C ALA A 23 -12.93 3.09 -8.07
N VAL A 24 -13.76 4.07 -7.66
CA VAL A 24 -13.31 5.46 -7.47
C VAL A 24 -12.23 5.54 -6.41
N TRP A 25 -12.37 4.83 -5.29
CA TRP A 25 -11.38 4.78 -4.23
C TRP A 25 -10.04 4.21 -4.73
N ILE A 26 -10.07 3.01 -5.32
CA ILE A 26 -8.86 2.33 -5.81
C ILE A 26 -8.15 3.19 -6.85
N VAL A 27 -8.88 3.76 -7.81
CA VAL A 27 -8.29 4.65 -8.82
C VAL A 27 -7.67 5.88 -8.17
N GLY A 28 -8.36 6.51 -7.21
CA GLY A 28 -7.82 7.66 -6.48
C GLY A 28 -6.54 7.34 -5.73
N VAL A 29 -6.50 6.23 -4.99
CA VAL A 29 -5.30 5.75 -4.29
C VAL A 29 -4.18 5.45 -5.29
N CYS A 30 -4.46 4.76 -6.39
CA CYS A 30 -3.47 4.47 -7.42
C CYS A 30 -2.86 5.76 -8.00
N ILE A 31 -3.68 6.78 -8.30
CA ILE A 31 -3.19 8.06 -8.82
C ILE A 31 -2.25 8.73 -7.81
N VAL A 32 -2.69 8.87 -6.55
CA VAL A 32 -1.84 9.46 -5.50
C VAL A 32 -0.55 8.66 -5.35
N TRP A 33 -0.65 7.33 -5.34
CA TRP A 33 0.47 6.43 -5.23
C TRP A 33 1.49 6.60 -6.35
N PHE A 34 1.04 6.67 -7.62
CA PHE A 34 1.91 6.91 -8.77
C PHE A 34 2.61 8.26 -8.70
N LEU A 35 1.95 9.29 -8.17
CA LEU A 35 2.54 10.62 -8.01
C LEU A 35 3.54 10.67 -6.86
N THR A 36 3.28 9.97 -5.75
CA THR A 36 4.16 9.96 -4.59
C THR A 36 5.29 8.95 -4.72
N TRP A 37 5.15 7.91 -5.54
CA TRP A 37 6.12 6.83 -5.65
C TRP A 37 7.53 7.31 -5.99
N PRO A 38 7.76 8.09 -7.08
CA PRO A 38 9.11 8.55 -7.43
C PRO A 38 9.83 9.29 -6.30
N PRO A 39 9.25 10.33 -5.65
CA PRO A 39 9.95 11.04 -4.57
C PRO A 39 10.23 10.14 -3.36
N THR A 40 9.33 9.23 -2.97
CA THR A 40 9.63 8.29 -1.87
C THR A 40 10.72 7.29 -2.23
N THR A 41 10.72 6.72 -3.44
CA THR A 41 11.73 5.73 -3.83
C THR A 41 13.11 6.34 -4.03
N GLN A 42 13.19 7.58 -4.49
CA GLN A 42 14.46 8.31 -4.61
C GLN A 42 15.16 8.48 -3.26
N ILE A 43 14.41 8.67 -2.17
CA ILE A 43 14.98 8.75 -0.82
C ILE A 43 15.59 7.40 -0.41
N TYR A 44 14.92 6.29 -0.71
CA TYR A 44 15.46 4.95 -0.45
C TYR A 44 16.73 4.68 -1.27
N ASP A 45 16.74 5.08 -2.54
CA ASP A 45 17.92 4.95 -3.40
C ASP A 45 19.09 5.79 -2.87
N ALA A 46 18.84 7.06 -2.55
CA ALA A 46 19.87 7.98 -2.07
C ALA A 46 20.50 7.50 -0.75
N THR A 47 19.68 7.04 0.19
CA THR A 47 20.15 6.50 1.48
C THR A 47 20.93 5.20 1.29
N TYR A 48 20.48 4.32 0.39
CA TYR A 48 21.20 3.10 0.03
C TYR A 48 22.59 3.37 -0.57
N TYR A 49 22.67 4.25 -1.59
CA TYR A 49 23.96 4.60 -2.21
C TYR A 49 24.89 5.39 -1.29
N ALA A 50 24.34 6.21 -0.40
CA ALA A 50 25.12 6.86 0.65
C ALA A 50 25.72 5.83 1.63
N GLY A 51 24.91 4.88 2.11
CA GLY A 51 25.35 3.79 2.99
C GLY A 51 26.40 2.89 2.35
N GLN A 52 26.26 2.55 1.06
CA GLN A 52 27.28 1.79 0.34
C GLN A 52 28.63 2.51 0.28
N ARG A 53 28.63 3.83 0.03
CA ARG A 53 29.87 4.62 0.01
C ARG A 53 30.53 4.65 1.38
N ASP A 54 29.75 4.85 2.45
CA ASP A 54 30.26 4.83 3.82
C ASP A 54 30.83 3.45 4.20
N CYS A 55 30.14 2.35 3.90
CA CYS A 55 30.64 0.98 4.14
C CYS A 55 31.99 0.74 3.43
N ARG A 56 32.13 1.18 2.17
CA ARG A 56 33.37 1.01 1.40
C ARG A 56 34.51 1.84 1.97
N GLN A 57 34.24 3.07 2.42
CA GLN A 57 35.26 3.93 3.03
C GLN A 57 35.66 3.43 4.42
N ARG A 58 34.70 2.99 5.23
CA ARG A 58 34.91 2.57 6.62
C ARG A 58 35.65 1.23 6.76
N TYR A 59 35.51 0.35 5.77
CA TYR A 59 36.15 -0.98 5.76
C TYR A 59 37.08 -1.17 4.56
N ALA A 60 37.73 -0.10 4.07
CA ALA A 60 38.54 -0.08 2.84
C ALA A 60 39.71 -1.10 2.76
N GLY A 61 40.00 -1.86 3.82
CA GLY A 61 41.00 -2.95 3.83
C GLY A 61 40.45 -4.33 4.20
N ALA A 62 39.13 -4.50 4.35
CA ALA A 62 38.50 -5.76 4.77
C ALA A 62 37.29 -6.08 3.88
N PRO A 63 37.50 -6.72 2.71
CA PRO A 63 36.46 -6.93 1.70
C PRO A 63 35.25 -7.71 2.24
N GLU A 64 35.45 -8.74 3.06
CA GLU A 64 34.34 -9.47 3.70
C GLU A 64 33.46 -8.57 4.57
N ARG A 65 34.03 -7.58 5.27
CA ARG A 65 33.27 -6.65 6.12
C ARG A 65 32.49 -5.65 5.28
N VAL A 66 33.05 -5.22 4.16
CA VAL A 66 32.36 -4.38 3.17
C VAL A 66 31.14 -5.12 2.61
N GLU A 67 31.31 -6.38 2.19
CA GLU A 67 30.23 -7.19 1.63
C GLU A 67 29.10 -7.43 2.64
N ARG A 68 29.43 -7.78 3.89
CA ARG A 68 28.41 -7.91 4.96
C ARG A 68 27.69 -6.59 5.23
N CYS A 69 28.42 -5.48 5.28
CA CYS A 69 27.85 -4.14 5.49
C CYS A 69 26.87 -3.76 4.36
N ILE A 70 27.29 -3.92 3.10
CA ILE A 70 26.47 -3.64 1.93
C ILE A 70 25.25 -4.59 1.89
N GLY A 71 25.44 -5.87 2.19
CA GLY A 71 24.36 -6.86 2.20
C GLY A 71 23.22 -6.49 3.16
N LEU A 72 23.54 -6.00 4.35
CA LEU A 72 22.54 -5.50 5.30
C LEU A 72 21.77 -4.30 4.75
N PHE A 73 22.46 -3.34 4.13
CA PHE A 73 21.81 -2.19 3.47
C PHE A 73 20.93 -2.61 2.30
N THR A 74 21.34 -3.61 1.52
CA THR A 74 20.53 -4.15 0.41
C THR A 74 19.23 -4.76 0.93
N LEU A 75 19.29 -5.53 2.03
CA LEU A 75 18.10 -6.10 2.65
C LEU A 75 17.15 -5.02 3.18
N GLN A 76 17.70 -3.99 3.84
CA GLN A 76 16.90 -2.85 4.30
C GLN A 76 16.25 -2.09 3.14
N TYR A 77 17.01 -1.85 2.07
CA TYR A 77 16.51 -1.20 0.86
C TYR A 77 15.35 -1.96 0.23
N LEU A 78 15.52 -3.28 0.01
CA LEU A 78 14.46 -4.14 -0.52
C LEU A 78 13.24 -4.18 0.40
N ARG A 79 13.45 -4.26 1.73
CA ARG A 79 12.37 -4.22 2.71
C ARG A 79 11.58 -2.92 2.66
N SER A 80 12.24 -1.77 2.66
CA SER A 80 11.57 -0.46 2.64
C SER A 80 10.81 -0.24 1.33
N ARG A 81 11.41 -0.62 0.21
CA ARG A 81 10.81 -0.46 -1.12
C ARG A 81 9.61 -1.40 -1.32
N ASN A 82 9.72 -2.66 -0.90
CA ASN A 82 8.61 -3.62 -0.94
C ASN A 82 7.53 -3.29 0.11
N GLY A 83 7.94 -2.83 1.29
CA GLY A 83 7.03 -2.40 2.37
C GLY A 83 6.14 -1.26 1.90
N HIS A 84 6.73 -0.25 1.26
CA HIS A 84 5.96 0.82 0.63
C HIS A 84 4.96 0.23 -0.38
N ALA A 85 5.38 -0.62 -1.32
CA ALA A 85 4.48 -1.26 -2.29
C ALA A 85 3.28 -1.98 -1.65
N ILE A 86 3.53 -2.74 -0.58
CA ILE A 86 2.51 -3.49 0.16
C ILE A 86 1.56 -2.51 0.87
N ASP A 87 2.07 -1.48 1.51
CA ASP A 87 1.24 -0.47 2.19
C ASP A 87 0.27 0.19 1.21
N GLY A 88 0.73 0.53 0.00
CA GLY A 88 -0.13 1.08 -1.04
C GLY A 88 -1.25 0.13 -1.45
N ALA A 89 -0.94 -1.15 -1.62
CA ALA A 89 -1.92 -2.18 -1.94
C ALA A 89 -2.94 -2.36 -0.81
N LEU A 90 -2.49 -2.35 0.44
CA LEU A 90 -3.36 -2.46 1.61
C LEU A 90 -4.31 -1.27 1.72
N VAL A 91 -3.82 -0.04 1.54
CA VAL A 91 -4.65 1.18 1.57
C VAL A 91 -5.68 1.18 0.44
N ALA A 92 -5.33 0.68 -0.74
CA ALA A 92 -6.26 0.57 -1.86
C ALA A 92 -7.38 -0.46 -1.59
N LEU A 93 -7.05 -1.60 -0.98
CA LEU A 93 -7.96 -2.74 -0.84
C LEU A 93 -8.77 -2.77 0.47
N LEU A 94 -8.25 -2.19 1.55
CA LEU A 94 -8.87 -2.29 2.88
C LEU A 94 -10.29 -1.68 2.92
N PRO A 95 -10.56 -0.46 2.41
CA PRO A 95 -11.91 0.11 2.47
C PRO A 95 -12.94 -0.64 1.61
N PRO A 96 -12.64 -1.07 0.37
CA PRO A 96 -13.52 -1.96 -0.40
C PRO A 96 -13.85 -3.27 0.31
N LEU A 97 -12.86 -3.92 0.93
CA LEU A 97 -13.06 -5.17 1.68
C LEU A 97 -13.93 -4.96 2.93
N LEU A 98 -13.73 -3.86 3.64
CA LEU A 98 -14.59 -3.47 4.77
C LEU A 98 -16.03 -3.20 4.30
N GLY A 99 -16.22 -2.45 3.22
CA GLY A 99 -17.55 -2.22 2.66
C GLY A 99 -18.26 -3.51 2.25
N TRP A 100 -17.54 -4.44 1.64
CA TRP A 100 -18.05 -5.76 1.27
C TRP A 100 -18.42 -6.61 2.49
N THR A 101 -17.53 -6.69 3.49
CA THR A 101 -17.77 -7.49 4.71
C THR A 101 -18.97 -6.97 5.49
N VAL A 102 -19.11 -5.65 5.66
CA VAL A 102 -20.27 -5.04 6.32
C VAL A 102 -21.56 -5.38 5.60
N LEU A 103 -21.59 -5.27 4.26
CA LEU A 103 -22.76 -5.64 3.45
C LEU A 103 -23.08 -7.14 3.56
N HIS A 104 -22.06 -7.99 3.65
CA HIS A 104 -22.24 -9.44 3.77
C HIS A 104 -22.76 -9.85 5.15
N ILE A 105 -22.23 -9.25 6.23
CA ILE A 105 -22.71 -9.49 7.59
C ILE A 105 -24.17 -9.04 7.71
N ARG A 106 -24.51 -7.85 7.20
CA ARG A 106 -25.89 -7.34 7.21
C ARG A 106 -26.87 -8.22 6.44
N ARG A 107 -26.41 -9.02 5.49
CA ARG A 107 -27.26 -9.99 4.76
C ARG A 107 -27.51 -11.29 5.52
N ARG A 108 -26.63 -11.63 6.47
CA ARG A 108 -26.73 -12.86 7.26
C ARG A 108 -27.50 -12.67 8.57
N LEU A 109 -27.63 -11.43 9.03
CA LEU A 109 -28.48 -11.01 10.15
C LEU A 109 -29.89 -10.68 9.66
#